data_AF-A0A0P7Z0Y7-F1
#
_entry.id   AF-A0A0P7Z0Y7-F1
#
_cell.length_a   1.000
_cell.length_b   1.000
_cell.length_c   1.000
_cell.angle_alpha   90.00
_cell.angle_beta   90.00
_cell.angle_gamma   90.00
#
_symmetry.space_group_name_H-M   'P 1'
#
loop_
_entity.id
_entity.type
_entity.pdbx_description
1 polymer ?
#
loop_
_entity_poly.entity_id
_entity_poly.type
_entity_poly.pdbx_seq_one_letter_code
_entity_poly.pdbx_strand_id
1 'polypeptide(L)'
;MYVTLRPSVLDPAGTAVRSGLSHMGYDNISKVRIGKYIELELTAENKAVAQQQLDKMCDQLLANPVIENYRVEVFESVPAGV
;
A
#
# COMPACT_ATOMS: atom_id res chain seq x y z
N MET A 1 -5.43 -2.63 -0.23
CA MET A 1 -4.62 -1.67 -1.01
C MET A 1 -3.18 -1.64 -0.52
N TYR A 2 -2.24 -1.31 -1.39
CA TYR A 2 -0.81 -1.20 -1.07
C TYR A 2 -0.34 0.23 -1.29
N VAL A 3 0.38 0.80 -0.32
CA VAL A 3 1.02 2.12 -0.41
C VAL A 3 2.53 1.92 -0.30
N THR A 4 3.28 2.44 -1.28
CA THR A 4 4.73 2.22 -1.39
C THR A 4 5.44 3.54 -1.66
N LEU A 5 6.65 3.71 -1.16
CA LEU A 5 7.47 4.88 -1.49
C LEU A 5 7.75 4.93 -3.00
N ARG A 6 7.74 6.14 -3.57
CA ARG A 6 8.17 6.38 -4.95
C ARG A 6 9.60 5.88 -5.16
N PRO A 7 9.97 5.42 -6.38
CA PRO A 7 11.29 4.83 -6.63
C PRO A 7 12.47 5.72 -6.25
N SER A 8 12.34 7.04 -6.43
CA SER A 8 13.35 8.06 -6.12
C SER A 8 13.47 8.39 -4.63
N VAL A 9 12.53 7.97 -3.80
CA VAL A 9 12.52 8.27 -2.37
C VAL A 9 13.34 7.22 -1.62
N LEU A 10 14.25 7.69 -0.76
CA LEU A 10 15.06 6.85 0.11
C LEU A 10 14.17 6.12 1.13
N ASP A 11 14.51 4.86 1.39
CA ASP A 11 13.83 4.01 2.38
C ASP A 11 14.85 3.49 3.41
N PRO A 12 15.09 4.25 4.48
CA PRO A 12 15.99 3.83 5.55
C PRO A 12 15.54 2.53 6.23
N ALA A 13 14.23 2.32 6.37
CA ALA A 13 13.67 1.11 6.99
C ALA A 13 13.94 -0.14 6.13
N GLY A 14 13.67 -0.07 4.83
CA GLY A 14 13.99 -1.14 3.89
C GLY A 14 15.49 -1.44 3.84
N THR A 15 16.33 -0.40 3.92
CA THR A 15 17.79 -0.57 3.98
C THR A 15 18.22 -1.31 5.26
N ALA A 16 17.65 -0.96 6.41
CA ALA A 16 17.92 -1.64 7.67
C ALA A 16 17.49 -3.11 7.63
N VAL A 17 16.30 -3.41 7.08
CA VAL A 17 15.82 -4.79 6.94
C VAL A 17 16.72 -5.61 6.01
N ARG A 18 17.13 -5.06 4.86
CA ARG A 18 18.08 -5.73 3.95
C ARG A 18 19.40 -6.05 4.66
N SER A 19 19.92 -5.10 5.45
CA SER A 19 21.13 -5.32 6.25
C SER A 19 20.95 -6.46 7.25
N GLY A 20 19.82 -6.49 7.97
CA GLY A 20 19.48 -7.60 8.87
C GLY A 20 19.44 -8.96 8.17
N LEU A 21 18.82 -9.03 6.99
CA LEU A 21 18.76 -10.26 6.19
C LEU A 21 20.13 -10.76 5.74
N SER A 22 21.03 -9.85 5.34
CA SER A 22 22.41 -10.22 4.98
C SER A 22 23.18 -10.77 6.19
N HIS A 23 23.04 -10.17 7.38
CA HIS A 23 23.64 -10.75 8.60
C HIS A 23 23.11 -12.15 8.94
N MET A 24 21.92 -12.51 8.46
CA MET A 24 21.34 -13.85 8.61
C MET A 24 21.76 -14.82 7.49
N GLY A 25 22.62 -14.39 6.55
CA GLY A 25 23.13 -15.21 5.45
C GLY A 25 22.31 -15.16 4.16
N TYR A 26 21.31 -14.28 4.06
CA TYR A 26 20.51 -14.09 2.83
C TYR A 26 21.15 -13.07 1.88
N ASP A 27 22.25 -13.46 1.24
CA ASP A 27 23.02 -12.57 0.37
C ASP A 27 22.45 -12.37 -1.04
N ASN A 28 21.40 -13.12 -1.40
CA ASN A 28 20.72 -13.02 -2.69
C ASN A 28 19.70 -11.86 -2.77
N ILE A 29 19.54 -11.08 -1.71
CA ILE A 29 18.55 -9.99 -1.64
C ILE A 29 19.21 -8.66 -1.98
N SER A 30 18.98 -8.19 -3.21
CA SER A 30 19.59 -6.94 -3.70
C SER A 30 18.94 -5.68 -3.10
N LYS A 31 17.63 -5.71 -2.84
CA LYS A 31 16.84 -4.55 -2.38
C LYS A 31 15.61 -4.99 -1.59
N VAL A 32 15.31 -4.27 -0.51
CA VAL A 32 14.05 -4.36 0.23
C VAL A 32 13.39 -3.00 0.22
N ARG A 33 12.07 -2.97 0.02
CA ARG A 33 11.25 -1.77 0.20
C ARG A 33 10.14 -2.05 1.19
N ILE A 34 9.92 -1.14 2.11
CA ILE A 34 8.84 -1.20 3.08
C ILE A 34 7.72 -0.27 2.64
N GLY A 35 6.49 -0.75 2.79
CA GLY A 35 5.27 -0.03 2.46
C GLY A 35 4.15 -0.41 3.42
N LYS A 36 2.96 0.13 3.18
CA LYS A 36 1.76 -0.13 3.97
C LYS A 36 0.83 -1.05 3.19
N TYR A 37 0.20 -1.98 3.89
CA TYR A 37 -0.99 -2.68 3.42
C TYR A 37 -2.18 -2.17 4.23
N ILE A 38 -3.24 -1.77 3.55
CA ILE A 38 -4.44 -1.21 4.15
C ILE A 38 -5.64 -1.99 3.62
N GLU A 39 -6.49 -2.47 4.52
CA GLU A 39 -7.80 -3.03 4.21
C GLU A 39 -8.87 -2.08 4.76
N LEU A 40 -9.93 -1.89 3.99
CA LEU A 40 -11.07 -1.08 4.40
C LEU A 40 -12.33 -1.63 3.74
N GLU A 41 -13.45 -1.45 4.42
CA GLU A 41 -14.78 -1.73 3.90
C GLU A 41 -15.51 -0.43 3.62
N LEU A 42 -16.24 -0.40 2.51
CA LEU A 42 -16.85 0.79 1.95
C LEU A 42 -18.20 0.42 1.35
N THR A 43 -19.26 1.07 1.83
CA THR A 43 -20.59 0.99 1.23
C THR A 43 -20.75 2.10 0.21
N ALA A 44 -21.09 1.75 -1.03
CA ALA A 44 -21.36 2.70 -2.10
C ALA A 44 -22.50 2.21 -2.99
N GLU A 45 -23.16 3.13 -3.69
CA GLU A 45 -24.27 2.82 -4.60
C GLU A 45 -23.86 1.89 -5.74
N ASN A 46 -22.62 2.04 -6.21
CA ASN A 46 -22.03 1.21 -7.26
C ASN A 46 -20.50 1.32 -7.21
N LYS A 47 -19.84 0.47 -8.00
CA LYS A 47 -18.38 0.40 -8.10
C LYS A 47 -17.72 1.72 -8.52
N ALA A 48 -18.36 2.52 -9.40
CA ALA A 48 -17.78 3.78 -9.85
C ALA A 48 -17.76 4.83 -8.73
N VAL A 49 -18.84 4.92 -7.95
CA VAL A 49 -18.90 5.79 -6.76
C VAL A 49 -17.89 5.33 -5.72
N ALA A 50 -17.78 4.02 -5.48
CA ALA A 50 -16.78 3.46 -4.57
C ALA A 50 -15.36 3.87 -4.98
N GLN A 51 -15.03 3.72 -6.26
CA GLN A 51 -13.71 4.08 -6.79
C GLN A 51 -13.42 5.57 -6.61
N GLN A 52 -14.38 6.45 -6.94
CA GLN A 52 -14.19 7.89 -6.79
C GLN A 52 -13.97 8.32 -5.34
N GLN A 53 -14.67 7.69 -4.39
CA GLN A 53 -14.47 7.95 -2.96
C GLN A 53 -13.10 7.46 -2.50
N LEU A 54 -12.71 6.26 -2.92
CA LEU A 54 -11.42 5.66 -2.60
C LEU A 54 -10.25 6.50 -3.13
N ASP A 55 -10.32 6.99 -4.36
CA ASP A 55 -9.29 7.87 -4.95
C ASP A 55 -9.12 9.15 -4.10
N LYS A 56 -10.24 9.77 -3.68
CA LYS A 56 -10.21 10.93 -2.79
C LYS A 56 -9.58 10.62 -1.44
N MET A 57 -9.95 9.48 -0.82
CA MET A 57 -9.37 9.04 0.45
C MET A 57 -7.85 8.81 0.33
N CYS A 58 -7.41 8.23 -0.80
CA CYS A 58 -6.01 8.01 -1.09
C CYS A 58 -5.24 9.33 -1.20
N ASP A 59 -5.75 10.27 -1.99
CA ASP A 59 -5.09 11.56 -2.24
C ASP A 59 -5.08 12.48 -1.01
N GLN A 60 -6.11 12.39 -0.16
CA GLN A 60 -6.24 13.27 1.01
C GLN A 60 -5.54 12.73 2.25
N LEU A 61 -5.44 11.41 2.43
CA LEU A 61 -5.03 10.83 3.70
C LEU A 61 -4.21 9.55 3.58
N LEU A 62 -4.67 8.56 2.81
CA LEU A 62 -4.10 7.21 2.89
C LEU A 62 -2.71 7.11 2.24
N ALA A 63 -2.40 8.00 1.29
CA ALA A 63 -1.10 8.11 0.67
C ALA A 63 -0.63 9.56 0.64
N ASN A 64 0.65 9.79 0.89
CA ASN A 64 1.27 11.08 0.66
C ASN A 64 1.64 11.21 -0.84
N PRO A 65 0.97 12.08 -1.62
CA PRO A 65 1.16 12.13 -3.08
C PRO A 65 2.58 12.56 -3.50
N VAL A 66 3.32 13.25 -2.63
CA VAL A 66 4.68 13.74 -2.93
C VAL A 66 5.68 12.59 -2.93
N ILE A 67 5.55 11.65 -1.99
CA ILE A 67 6.59 10.64 -1.71
C ILE A 67 6.12 9.19 -1.85
N GLU A 68 4.80 8.94 -1.94
CA GLU A 68 4.22 7.60 -2.02
C GLU A 68 3.43 7.42 -3.34
N ASN A 69 3.36 6.17 -3.78
CA ASN A 69 2.44 5.64 -4.78
C ASN A 69 1.48 4.67 -4.09
N TYR A 70 0.28 4.49 -4.64
CA TYR A 70 -0.64 3.48 -4.15
C TYR A 70 -1.19 2.62 -5.29
N ARG A 71 -1.61 1.40 -4.94
CA ARG A 71 -2.35 0.48 -5.80
C ARG A 71 -3.52 -0.09 -5.01
N VAL A 72 -4.72 0.00 -5.56
CA VAL A 72 -5.92 -0.55 -4.93
C VAL A 72 -6.43 -1.76 -5.70
N GLU A 73 -6.91 -2.73 -4.95
CA GLU A 73 -7.69 -3.86 -5.44
C GLU A 73 -9.03 -3.77 -4.73
N VAL A 74 -10.13 -3.80 -5.49
CA VAL A 74 -11.49 -3.69 -4.98
C VAL A 74 -12.17 -5.04 -5.17
N PHE A 75 -12.72 -5.57 -4.08
CA PHE A 75 -13.51 -6.79 -4.06
C PHE A 75 -14.94 -6.44 -3.72
N GLU A 76 -15.89 -6.88 -4.53
CA GLU A 76 -17.31 -6.76 -4.18
C GLU A 76 -17.62 -7.83 -3.13
N SER A 77 -18.02 -7.41 -1.94
CA SER A 77 -18.60 -8.29 -0.93
C SER A 77 -20.11 -8.07 -0.89
N VAL A 78 -20.87 -9.15 -1.03
CA VAL A 78 -22.27 -9.14 -0.60
C VAL A 78 -22.23 -9.27 0.92
N PRO A 79 -22.88 -8.38 1.68
CA PRO A 79 -22.91 -8.51 3.13
C PRO A 79 -23.38 -9.92 3.47
N ALA A 80 -22.56 -10.65 4.24
CA ALA A 80 -22.94 -11.96 4.75
C ALA A 80 -24.24 -11.77 5.51
N GLY A 81 -25.33 -12.36 5.00
CA GLY A 81 -26.66 -12.22 5.57
C GLY A 81 -26.63 -12.44 7.07
N VAL A 82 -27.07 -11.44 7.81
CA VAL A 82 -27.38 -11.55 9.24
C VAL A 82 -28.81 -12.04 9.37
#